data_AF-A0A7D5C5I8-F1
#
_entry.id   AF-A0A7D5C5I8-F1
#
_cell.length_a   1.000
_cell.length_b   1.000
_cell.length_c   1.000
_cell.angle_alpha   90.00
_cell.angle_beta   90.00
_cell.angle_gamma   90.00
#
_symmetry.space_group_name_H-M   'P 1'
#
loop_
_entity.id
_entity.type
_entity.pdbx_description
1 polymer ?
#
loop_
_entity_poly.entity_id
_entity_poly.type
_entity_poly.pdbx_seq_one_letter_code
_entity_poly.pdbx_strand_id
1 'polypeptide(L)'
;MNKNIIDEPEEIPETLRERDQWVCWREEERDGKPTKIPVTPGGGGFASSTESETWASFETALDYTETAHADGVGFVFTDDDPIVGVDLDDCRDPETGDVDDAALDIIERLDSYTEVSPSGTGYHVLIRGELPDGRNRRGSIELYDTARFFTVTGDHVERTPTCVARRQDALRAIHREYVQETERDTAAEPEQRGSADDESPTTGAAGVDVDLEDDDLLEKARNASNGEKFERLWNGNTVGYDSQSEADMALCCLLAFWTGGDRTQMEQLFRQSGLMREKWDEVHYADGSTYGEKTIERAIATTSEFYDPDAGDDTADDISATSSPDVGAADSERSRAYLAEKNQILSDRVDELEATLTEKTERIDALEAEVKRLTDELATRGQEEECQGEHAATTSENSSESESSSLLGRLFGGRSK
;
A
#
# COMPACT_ATOMS: atom_id res chain seq x y z
N MET A 1 5.13 -18.86 6.54
CA MET A 1 5.61 -17.51 6.84
C MET A 1 7.07 -17.64 7.23
N ASN A 2 7.97 -17.12 6.40
CA ASN A 2 9.36 -16.94 6.80
C ASN A 2 9.34 -15.79 7.80
N LYS A 3 9.85 -16.02 9.02
CA LYS A 3 10.06 -14.91 9.95
C LYS A 3 11.18 -14.04 9.39
N ASN A 4 11.01 -12.72 9.41
CA ASN A 4 12.07 -11.76 9.10
C ASN A 4 12.92 -11.58 10.36
N ILE A 5 13.65 -12.64 10.70
CA ILE A 5 14.62 -12.62 11.80
C ILE A 5 15.85 -11.92 11.25
N ILE A 6 16.35 -10.93 11.99
CA ILE A 6 17.62 -10.29 11.68
C ILE A 6 18.73 -11.28 12.01
N ASP A 7 19.34 -11.85 10.98
CA ASP A 7 20.44 -12.81 11.15
C ASP A 7 21.76 -12.12 11.52
N GLU A 8 21.99 -10.89 11.01
CA GLU A 8 23.21 -10.12 11.24
C GLU A 8 22.87 -8.74 11.85
N PRO A 9 22.66 -8.64 13.17
CA PRO A 9 22.26 -7.38 13.83
C PRO A 9 23.32 -6.27 13.72
N GLU A 10 24.55 -6.63 13.37
CA GLU A 10 25.67 -5.71 13.14
C GLU A 10 25.49 -4.86 11.88
N GLU A 11 24.73 -5.37 10.88
CA GLU A 11 24.41 -4.66 9.63
C GLU A 11 23.46 -3.48 9.86
N ILE A 12 22.67 -3.53 10.94
CA ILE A 12 21.83 -2.41 11.34
C ILE A 12 22.72 -1.30 11.93
N PRO A 13 22.58 -0.04 11.46
CA PRO A 13 23.38 1.08 11.93
C PRO A 13 23.35 1.21 13.46
N GLU A 14 24.52 1.35 14.07
CA GLU A 14 24.67 1.56 15.52
C GLU A 14 23.80 2.72 16.02
N THR A 15 23.71 3.80 15.22
CA THR A 15 22.87 4.95 15.53
C THR A 15 21.40 4.60 15.74
N LEU A 16 20.86 3.56 15.09
CA LEU A 16 19.49 3.11 15.30
C LEU A 16 19.40 2.18 16.51
N ARG A 17 20.37 1.26 16.65
CA ARG A 17 20.42 0.28 17.75
C ARG A 17 20.54 0.91 19.12
N GLU A 18 21.22 2.06 19.23
CA GLU A 18 21.41 2.79 20.50
C GLU A 18 20.14 3.49 21.03
N ARG A 19 19.03 3.47 20.28
CA ARG A 19 17.78 4.16 20.65
C ARG A 19 16.76 3.19 21.23
N ASP A 20 15.98 3.65 22.20
CA ASP A 20 14.86 2.91 22.79
C ASP A 20 13.54 3.17 22.02
N GLN A 21 13.59 3.05 20.70
CA GLN A 21 12.48 3.34 19.77
C GLN A 21 12.07 2.09 18.96
N TRP A 22 12.33 0.90 19.50
CA TRP A 22 12.07 -0.35 18.81
C TRP A 22 10.74 -0.98 19.23
N VAL A 23 10.01 -1.46 18.23
CA VAL A 23 8.81 -2.27 18.39
C VAL A 23 9.01 -3.61 17.67
N CYS A 24 8.15 -4.57 17.93
CA CYS A 24 7.99 -5.72 17.05
C CYS A 24 6.84 -5.45 16.07
N TRP A 25 6.70 -6.27 15.04
CA TRP A 25 5.48 -6.30 14.25
C TRP A 25 5.06 -7.73 13.97
N ARG A 26 3.78 -7.90 13.65
CA ARG A 26 3.25 -9.15 13.13
C ARG A 26 2.32 -8.89 11.95
N GLU A 27 2.26 -9.83 11.03
CA GLU A 27 1.30 -9.80 9.94
C GLU A 27 -0.07 -10.26 10.46
N GLU A 28 -1.08 -9.43 10.24
CA GLU A 28 -2.47 -9.79 10.47
C GLU A 28 -3.31 -9.45 9.24
N GLU A 29 -4.33 -10.24 9.00
CA GLU A 29 -5.32 -9.94 7.98
C GLU A 29 -6.31 -8.90 8.52
N ARG A 30 -6.36 -7.75 7.86
CA ARG A 30 -7.35 -6.70 8.12
C ARG A 30 -8.10 -6.42 6.84
N ASP A 31 -9.41 -6.59 6.86
CA ASP A 31 -10.29 -6.38 5.70
C ASP A 31 -9.86 -7.17 4.45
N GLY A 32 -9.37 -8.40 4.66
CA GLY A 32 -8.89 -9.29 3.60
C GLY A 32 -7.52 -8.93 3.02
N LYS A 33 -6.80 -7.98 3.64
CA LYS A 33 -5.45 -7.56 3.24
C LYS A 33 -4.42 -7.84 4.33
N PRO A 34 -3.23 -8.37 4.00
CA PRO A 34 -2.14 -8.51 4.95
C PRO A 34 -1.67 -7.12 5.40
N THR A 35 -1.72 -6.87 6.71
CA THR A 35 -1.32 -5.61 7.35
C THR A 35 -0.30 -5.90 8.42
N LYS A 36 0.79 -5.13 8.44
CA LYS A 36 1.84 -5.25 9.45
C LYS A 36 1.46 -4.39 10.66
N ILE A 37 1.16 -5.02 11.78
CA ILE A 37 0.69 -4.33 12.99
C ILE A 37 1.82 -4.28 14.02
N PRO A 38 2.12 -3.12 14.61
CA PRO A 38 3.16 -2.99 15.62
C PRO A 38 2.74 -3.65 16.94
N VAL A 39 3.69 -4.30 17.59
CA VAL A 39 3.56 -5.11 18.80
C VAL A 39 4.57 -4.66 19.83
N THR A 40 4.15 -4.49 21.07
CA THR A 40 5.03 -4.14 22.19
C THR A 40 5.93 -5.33 22.55
N PRO A 41 7.27 -5.15 22.48
CA PRO A 41 8.21 -6.19 22.88
C PRO A 41 7.98 -6.63 24.34
N GLY A 42 7.94 -7.94 24.59
CA GLY A 42 7.73 -8.51 25.93
C GLY A 42 6.26 -8.58 26.40
N GLY A 43 5.37 -7.73 25.86
CA GLY A 43 3.96 -7.68 26.24
C GLY A 43 2.99 -8.36 25.26
N GLY A 44 3.33 -8.39 23.96
CA GLY A 44 2.51 -9.00 22.91
C GLY A 44 1.21 -8.26 22.55
N GLY A 45 0.94 -7.13 23.20
CA GLY A 45 -0.13 -6.19 22.86
C GLY A 45 0.28 -5.25 21.72
N PHE A 46 -0.65 -4.42 21.26
CA PHE A 46 -0.39 -3.43 20.22
C PHE A 46 0.54 -2.33 20.73
N ALA A 47 1.58 -2.03 19.95
CA ALA A 47 2.39 -0.83 20.18
C ALA A 47 1.80 0.37 19.44
N SER A 48 2.05 1.56 19.96
CA SER A 48 1.65 2.82 19.34
C SER A 48 2.86 3.47 18.67
N SER A 49 2.67 4.11 17.51
CA SER A 49 3.74 4.91 16.87
C SER A 49 3.96 6.27 17.52
N THR A 50 3.21 6.61 18.58
CA THR A 50 3.32 7.91 19.27
C THR A 50 3.47 7.79 20.79
N GLU A 51 3.40 6.58 21.37
CA GLU A 51 3.53 6.38 22.82
C GLU A 51 4.81 5.62 23.15
N SER A 52 5.81 6.34 23.66
CA SER A 52 7.14 5.81 23.93
C SER A 52 7.19 4.68 24.97
N GLU A 53 6.17 4.59 25.84
CA GLU A 53 6.03 3.50 26.82
C GLU A 53 5.79 2.14 26.16
N THR A 54 5.40 2.13 24.88
CA THR A 54 5.15 0.90 24.11
C THR A 54 6.36 0.43 23.31
N TRP A 55 7.47 1.17 23.36
CA TRP A 55 8.73 0.87 22.67
C TRP A 55 9.75 0.25 23.64
N ALA A 56 10.81 -0.33 23.10
CA ALA A 56 11.88 -0.94 23.87
C ALA A 56 13.25 -0.70 23.20
N SER A 57 14.30 -1.21 23.85
CA SER A 57 15.63 -1.29 23.25
C SER A 57 15.67 -2.27 22.08
N PHE A 58 16.64 -2.10 21.18
CA PHE A 58 16.86 -3.01 20.05
C PHE A 58 17.01 -4.47 20.51
N GLU A 59 17.85 -4.72 21.52
CA GLU A 59 18.09 -6.06 22.07
C GLU A 59 16.78 -6.70 22.58
N THR A 60 15.95 -5.93 23.29
CA THR A 60 14.65 -6.43 23.80
C THR A 60 13.68 -6.78 22.67
N ALA A 61 13.63 -5.94 21.63
CA ALA A 61 12.80 -6.19 20.46
C ALA A 61 13.28 -7.43 19.70
N LEU A 62 14.59 -7.56 19.48
CA LEU A 62 15.20 -8.68 18.79
C LEU A 62 14.95 -10.00 19.54
N ASP A 63 15.22 -10.05 20.84
CA ASP A 63 14.94 -11.23 21.68
C ASP A 63 13.46 -11.65 21.61
N TYR A 64 12.54 -10.68 21.53
CA TYR A 64 11.11 -10.98 21.44
C TYR A 64 10.69 -11.62 20.11
N THR A 65 11.43 -11.39 19.01
CA THR A 65 11.16 -12.03 17.70
C THR A 65 11.38 -13.55 17.70
N GLU A 66 12.12 -14.08 18.68
CA GLU A 66 12.26 -15.52 18.87
C GLU A 66 10.91 -16.17 19.24
N THR A 67 10.00 -15.41 19.85
CA THR A 67 8.66 -15.88 20.22
C THR A 67 7.75 -16.05 19.00
N ALA A 68 6.61 -16.75 19.15
CA ALA A 68 5.62 -16.88 18.06
C ALA A 68 4.72 -15.63 17.90
N HIS A 69 5.01 -14.54 18.62
CA HIS A 69 4.14 -13.36 18.71
C HIS A 69 4.65 -12.16 17.90
N ALA A 70 5.76 -12.32 17.19
CA ALA A 70 6.37 -11.31 16.34
C ALA A 70 6.98 -11.96 15.09
N ASP A 71 6.80 -11.31 13.95
CA ASP A 71 7.34 -11.72 12.64
C ASP A 71 8.63 -10.97 12.29
N GLY A 72 8.89 -9.83 12.95
CA GLY A 72 10.12 -9.05 12.84
C GLY A 72 10.12 -7.84 13.78
N VAL A 73 11.17 -7.03 13.68
CA VAL A 73 11.29 -5.76 14.43
C VAL A 73 10.92 -4.55 13.56
N GLY A 74 10.61 -3.44 14.22
CA GLY A 74 10.39 -2.16 13.57
C GLY A 74 10.94 -1.01 14.41
N PHE A 75 11.19 0.11 13.74
CA PHE A 75 11.74 1.32 14.32
C PHE A 75 10.74 2.46 14.18
N VAL A 76 10.47 3.18 15.26
CA VAL A 76 9.49 4.28 15.31
C VAL A 76 10.19 5.62 15.12
N PHE A 77 9.68 6.44 14.18
CA PHE A 77 10.16 7.80 13.94
C PHE A 77 9.45 8.81 14.85
N THR A 78 10.18 9.77 15.38
CA THR A 78 9.65 10.78 16.29
C THR A 78 10.16 12.18 15.96
N ASP A 79 9.38 13.19 16.34
CA ASP A 79 9.74 14.61 16.14
C ASP A 79 11.07 15.00 16.83
N ASP A 80 11.51 14.21 17.82
CA ASP A 80 12.70 14.46 18.62
C ASP A 80 13.98 13.85 18.02
N ASP A 81 13.86 13.03 16.97
CA ASP A 81 15.00 12.42 16.29
C ASP A 81 15.13 12.87 14.83
N PRO A 82 16.35 13.14 14.35
CA PRO A 82 16.54 13.69 13.02
C PRO A 82 16.54 12.59 11.95
N ILE A 83 15.78 11.51 12.11
CA ILE A 83 15.77 10.37 11.16
C ILE A 83 14.54 10.48 10.27
N VAL A 84 14.76 10.38 8.96
CA VAL A 84 13.70 10.28 7.97
C VAL A 84 13.80 8.92 7.30
N GLY A 85 12.69 8.21 7.26
CA GLY A 85 12.50 7.01 6.47
C GLY A 85 11.91 7.34 5.10
N VAL A 86 12.54 6.84 4.05
CA VAL A 86 12.03 6.88 2.67
C VAL A 86 11.68 5.47 2.26
N ASP A 87 10.39 5.24 2.00
CA ASP A 87 9.82 3.96 1.58
C ASP A 87 9.61 3.97 0.07
N LEU A 88 10.12 2.93 -0.59
CA LEU A 88 10.06 2.74 -2.04
C LEU A 88 9.34 1.42 -2.33
N ASP A 89 8.02 1.49 -2.52
CA ASP A 89 7.15 0.34 -2.74
C ASP A 89 7.23 -0.21 -4.17
N ASP A 90 7.09 -1.54 -4.33
CA ASP A 90 6.92 -2.25 -5.61
C ASP A 90 7.90 -1.84 -6.74
N CYS A 91 9.12 -1.46 -6.35
CA CYS A 91 10.16 -0.94 -7.25
C CYS A 91 11.29 -1.95 -7.52
N ARG A 92 11.18 -3.16 -6.99
CA ARG A 92 12.18 -4.23 -7.10
C ARG A 92 11.51 -5.55 -7.50
N ASP A 93 12.08 -6.22 -8.49
CA ASP A 93 11.72 -7.62 -8.78
C ASP A 93 12.50 -8.56 -7.85
N PRO A 94 11.83 -9.39 -7.03
CA PRO A 94 12.50 -10.21 -6.03
C PRO A 94 13.30 -11.39 -6.61
N GLU A 95 13.00 -11.83 -7.83
CA GLU A 95 13.68 -12.96 -8.47
C GLU A 95 14.95 -12.54 -9.21
N THR A 96 14.87 -11.40 -9.90
CA THR A 96 15.96 -10.88 -10.74
C THR A 96 16.83 -9.85 -10.00
N GLY A 97 16.25 -9.13 -9.04
CA GLY A 97 16.87 -7.98 -8.39
C GLY A 97 16.85 -6.71 -9.25
N ASP A 98 16.12 -6.68 -10.37
CA ASP A 98 15.95 -5.49 -11.19
C ASP A 98 15.20 -4.41 -10.41
N VAL A 99 15.63 -3.16 -10.56
CA VAL A 99 15.15 -2.00 -9.80
C VAL A 99 14.64 -0.92 -10.76
N ASP A 100 13.52 -0.28 -10.42
CA ASP A 100 12.99 0.85 -11.18
C ASP A 100 13.98 2.04 -11.20
N ASP A 101 14.09 2.70 -12.36
CA ASP A 101 15.01 3.83 -12.56
C ASP A 101 14.82 4.95 -11.52
N ALA A 102 13.57 5.23 -11.12
CA ALA A 102 13.27 6.25 -10.12
C ALA A 102 13.76 5.85 -8.72
N ALA A 103 13.59 4.59 -8.34
CA ALA A 103 14.07 4.07 -7.06
C ALA A 103 15.60 4.05 -7.03
N LEU A 104 16.24 3.63 -8.12
CA LEU A 104 17.69 3.64 -8.24
C LEU A 104 18.27 5.06 -8.11
N ASP A 105 17.70 6.05 -8.82
CA ASP A 105 18.13 7.45 -8.72
C ASP A 105 18.01 7.99 -7.27
N ILE A 106 16.90 7.67 -6.59
CA ILE A 106 16.67 8.08 -5.21
C ILE A 106 17.71 7.45 -4.28
N ILE A 107 17.94 6.14 -4.38
CA ILE A 107 18.93 5.42 -3.56
C ILE A 107 20.33 5.99 -3.78
N GLU A 108 20.73 6.22 -5.04
CA GLU A 108 22.04 6.77 -5.38
C GLU A 108 22.23 8.21 -4.88
N ARG A 109 21.18 9.05 -4.95
CA ARG A 109 21.23 10.44 -4.48
C ARG A 109 21.20 10.56 -2.96
N LEU A 110 20.43 9.70 -2.31
CA LEU A 110 20.39 9.65 -0.85
C LEU A 110 21.67 9.04 -0.29
N ASP A 111 22.32 8.08 -0.96
CA ASP A 111 23.62 7.51 -0.57
C ASP A 111 23.72 7.34 0.96
N SER A 112 22.85 6.51 1.52
CA SER A 112 22.70 6.26 2.95
C SER A 112 22.29 4.80 3.17
N TYR A 113 22.18 4.40 4.44
CA TYR A 113 21.68 3.07 4.81
C TYR A 113 20.39 2.73 4.06
N THR A 114 20.45 1.64 3.29
CA THR A 114 19.36 1.13 2.48
C THR A 114 19.23 -0.37 2.73
N GLU A 115 18.01 -0.83 2.93
CA GLU A 115 17.70 -2.25 3.11
C GLU A 115 16.50 -2.67 2.25
N VAL A 116 16.42 -3.96 1.94
CA VAL A 116 15.28 -4.55 1.25
C VAL A 116 14.09 -4.63 2.21
N SER A 117 12.90 -4.22 1.75
CA SER A 117 11.68 -4.27 2.57
C SER A 117 11.25 -5.73 2.85
N PRO A 118 10.42 -6.00 3.88
CA PRO A 118 9.98 -7.36 4.21
C PRO A 118 9.28 -8.14 3.09
N SER A 119 8.67 -7.45 2.12
CA SER A 119 8.03 -8.11 0.97
C SER A 119 9.05 -8.56 -0.08
N GLY A 120 10.27 -8.03 -0.05
CA GLY A 120 11.29 -8.23 -1.07
C GLY A 120 11.07 -7.41 -2.35
N THR A 121 9.96 -6.67 -2.46
CA THR A 121 9.55 -5.91 -3.65
C THR A 121 9.91 -4.42 -3.58
N GLY A 122 10.45 -3.95 -2.46
CA GLY A 122 10.76 -2.54 -2.24
C GLY A 122 12.02 -2.33 -1.39
N TYR A 123 12.29 -1.07 -1.08
CA TYR A 123 13.44 -0.65 -0.29
C TYR A 123 13.06 0.36 0.78
N HIS A 124 13.75 0.31 1.92
CA HIS A 124 13.76 1.40 2.88
C HIS A 124 15.12 2.11 2.85
N VAL A 125 15.11 3.43 2.68
CA VAL A 125 16.30 4.27 2.83
C VAL A 125 16.16 5.11 4.10
N LEU A 126 17.10 4.97 5.03
CA LEU A 126 17.13 5.74 6.27
C LEU A 126 18.20 6.82 6.18
N ILE A 127 17.81 8.07 6.43
CA ILE A 127 18.70 9.22 6.38
C ILE A 127 18.56 10.09 7.63
N ARG A 128 19.55 10.97 7.85
CA ARG A 128 19.40 12.09 8.79
C ARG A 128 18.98 13.38 8.07
N GLY A 129 17.89 13.99 8.51
CA GLY A 129 17.34 15.22 7.95
C GLY A 129 16.02 15.62 8.61
N GLU A 130 15.41 16.65 8.04
CA GLU A 130 14.07 17.15 8.37
C GLU A 130 13.24 17.11 7.09
N LEU A 131 12.06 16.48 7.15
CA LEU A 131 11.16 16.40 6.00
C LEU A 131 10.58 17.79 5.72
N PRO A 132 10.59 18.28 4.47
CA PRO A 132 9.96 19.57 4.17
C PRO A 132 8.43 19.47 4.28
N ASP A 133 7.81 20.57 4.68
CA ASP A 133 6.35 20.67 4.76
C ASP A 133 5.66 20.34 3.42
N GLY A 134 4.44 19.81 3.53
CA GLY A 134 3.56 19.54 2.40
C GLY A 134 3.31 18.05 2.22
N ARG A 135 3.20 17.62 0.95
CA ARG A 135 2.95 16.22 0.60
C ARG A 135 4.14 15.35 1.01
N ASN A 136 3.87 14.19 1.57
CA ASN A 136 4.89 13.23 2.00
C ASN A 136 4.84 11.91 1.23
N ARG A 137 3.87 11.73 0.32
CA ARG A 137 3.72 10.54 -0.52
C ARG A 137 3.30 10.91 -1.94
N ARG A 138 3.88 10.25 -2.94
CA ARG A 138 3.38 10.25 -4.33
C ARG A 138 3.69 8.90 -4.99
N GLY A 139 2.65 8.24 -5.49
CA GLY A 139 2.79 6.91 -6.08
C GLY A 139 3.32 5.89 -5.07
N SER A 140 4.42 5.23 -5.42
CA SER A 140 5.18 4.26 -4.61
C SER A 140 6.26 4.87 -3.72
N ILE A 141 6.40 6.20 -3.70
CA ILE A 141 7.42 6.89 -2.91
C ILE A 141 6.75 7.54 -1.71
N GLU A 142 7.10 7.10 -0.49
CA GLU A 142 6.62 7.66 0.77
C GLU A 142 7.77 8.14 1.65
N LEU A 143 7.61 9.28 2.32
CA LEU A 143 8.61 9.87 3.21
C LEU A 143 8.00 10.13 4.58
N TYR A 144 8.67 9.72 5.64
CA TYR A 144 8.19 9.87 7.01
C TYR A 144 9.32 10.24 7.97
N ASP A 145 9.05 11.20 8.83
CA ASP A 145 9.94 11.62 9.92
C ASP A 145 9.27 11.54 11.30
N THR A 146 7.96 11.22 11.37
CA THR A 146 7.22 11.12 12.63
C THR A 146 5.99 10.24 12.55
N ALA A 147 5.48 9.82 13.72
CA ALA A 147 4.19 9.15 13.94
C ALA A 147 3.95 7.85 13.15
N ARG A 148 5.02 7.26 12.59
CA ARG A 148 4.99 5.99 11.85
C ARG A 148 6.17 5.13 12.28
N PHE A 149 6.06 3.84 12.04
CA PHE A 149 7.18 2.91 12.22
C PHE A 149 7.52 2.29 10.88
N PHE A 150 8.80 2.00 10.64
CA PHE A 150 9.23 1.15 9.56
C PHE A 150 9.55 -0.23 10.11
N THR A 151 9.19 -1.26 9.37
CA THR A 151 9.73 -2.60 9.60
C THR A 151 11.20 -2.60 9.21
N VAL A 152 12.04 -3.19 10.06
CA VAL A 152 13.49 -3.26 9.80
C VAL A 152 13.87 -4.70 9.51
N THR A 153 14.53 -4.93 8.39
CA THR A 153 14.95 -6.28 7.94
C THR A 153 16.42 -6.54 8.22
N GLY A 154 17.27 -5.51 8.17
CA GLY A 154 18.72 -5.69 8.18
C GLY A 154 19.28 -6.31 6.89
N ASP A 155 18.45 -6.53 5.86
CA ASP A 155 18.87 -7.03 4.55
C ASP A 155 19.50 -5.88 3.76
N HIS A 156 20.73 -5.53 4.16
CA HIS A 156 21.48 -4.39 3.64
C HIS A 156 21.74 -4.51 2.14
N VAL A 157 21.43 -3.45 1.40
CA VAL A 157 21.68 -3.42 -0.04
C VAL A 157 23.16 -3.19 -0.30
N GLU A 158 23.80 -4.18 -0.93
CA GLU A 158 25.21 -4.10 -1.31
C GLU A 158 25.54 -2.78 -2.00
N ARG A 159 26.72 -2.22 -1.67
CA ARG A 159 27.26 -0.97 -2.24
C ARG A 159 26.55 0.31 -1.81
N THR A 160 25.51 0.24 -1.00
CA THR A 160 25.01 1.41 -0.26
C THR A 160 25.78 1.58 1.06
N PRO A 161 25.84 2.78 1.65
CA PRO A 161 26.49 2.96 2.95
C PRO A 161 25.83 2.14 4.06
N THR A 162 26.62 1.65 5.02
CA THR A 162 26.10 0.93 6.21
C THR A 162 25.70 1.86 7.36
N CYS A 163 25.71 3.17 7.14
CA CYS A 163 25.42 4.16 8.16
C CYS A 163 24.32 5.13 7.72
N VAL A 164 23.56 5.64 8.69
CA VAL A 164 22.54 6.67 8.44
C VAL A 164 23.22 8.03 8.24
N ALA A 165 23.37 8.44 6.99
CA ALA A 165 24.07 9.65 6.60
C ALA A 165 23.14 10.88 6.64
N ARG A 166 23.71 12.07 6.92
CA ARG A 166 22.94 13.33 6.83
C ARG A 166 22.80 13.73 5.36
N ARG A 167 21.56 13.90 4.90
CA ARG A 167 21.22 14.06 3.47
C ARG A 167 20.16 15.14 3.19
N GLN A 168 20.17 16.23 3.97
CA GLN A 168 19.15 17.28 3.89
C GLN A 168 18.93 17.86 2.48
N ASP A 169 20.01 18.14 1.75
CA ASP A 169 19.89 18.77 0.42
C ASP A 169 19.37 17.77 -0.62
N ALA A 170 19.82 16.52 -0.55
CA ALA A 170 19.32 15.43 -1.39
C ALA A 170 17.85 15.13 -1.08
N LEU A 171 17.47 15.05 0.19
CA LEU A 171 16.10 14.89 0.66
C LEU A 171 15.19 15.99 0.10
N ARG A 172 15.59 17.26 0.20
CA ARG A 172 14.82 18.39 -0.37
C ARG A 172 14.70 18.31 -1.89
N ALA A 173 15.75 17.87 -2.57
CA ALA A 173 15.73 17.73 -4.03
C ALA A 173 14.77 16.60 -4.46
N ILE A 174 14.86 15.44 -3.80
CA ILE A 174 13.98 14.28 -4.05
C ILE A 174 12.54 14.63 -3.70
N HIS A 175 12.33 15.24 -2.53
CA HIS A 175 11.01 15.72 -2.13
C HIS A 175 10.45 16.68 -3.17
N ARG A 176 11.22 17.63 -3.69
CA ARG A 176 10.75 18.56 -4.73
C ARG A 176 10.39 17.89 -6.07
N GLU A 177 11.13 16.85 -6.45
CA GLU A 177 11.08 16.26 -7.79
C GLU A 177 10.10 15.10 -7.87
N TYR A 178 10.16 14.21 -6.88
CA TYR A 178 9.38 12.99 -6.84
C TYR A 178 8.11 13.13 -5.99
N VAL A 179 8.00 14.11 -5.10
CA VAL A 179 6.90 14.19 -4.13
C VAL A 179 6.07 15.46 -4.30
N GLN A 180 6.69 16.63 -4.21
CA GLN A 180 6.10 17.92 -4.55
C GLN A 180 6.02 18.04 -6.06
N GLU A 181 4.96 18.69 -6.52
CA GLU A 181 4.86 19.10 -7.91
C GLU A 181 5.70 20.37 -8.09
N THR A 182 6.71 20.33 -8.96
CA THR A 182 7.30 21.57 -9.46
C THR A 182 6.81 21.75 -10.89
N GLU A 183 5.97 22.75 -11.12
CA GLU A 183 5.84 23.36 -12.45
C GLU A 183 7.24 23.85 -12.87
N ARG A 184 7.99 23.01 -13.59
CA ARG A 184 9.14 23.46 -14.36
C ARG A 184 8.72 23.46 -15.81
N ASP A 185 8.06 24.55 -16.20
CA ASP A 185 8.29 25.23 -17.47
C ASP A 185 7.57 26.59 -17.48
N THR A 186 8.19 27.59 -16.85
CA THR A 186 8.12 29.01 -17.27
C THR A 186 9.14 29.83 -16.50
N ALA A 187 10.42 29.56 -16.74
CA ALA A 187 11.47 30.53 -16.42
C ALA A 187 11.43 31.67 -17.46
N ALA A 188 10.64 32.71 -17.20
CA ALA A 188 10.70 33.96 -17.94
C ALA A 188 11.93 34.79 -17.51
N GLU A 189 12.71 35.25 -18.48
CA GLU A 189 13.84 36.16 -18.28
C GLU A 189 13.42 37.53 -17.69
N PRO A 190 14.30 38.24 -16.97
CA PRO A 190 13.96 39.50 -16.31
C PRO A 190 14.12 40.68 -17.27
N GLU A 191 13.03 41.17 -17.85
CA GLU A 191 12.99 42.47 -18.52
C GLU A 191 12.67 43.57 -17.49
N GLN A 192 13.64 44.46 -17.28
CA GLN A 192 13.47 45.71 -16.56
C GLN A 192 12.49 46.65 -17.28
N ARG A 193 11.52 47.21 -16.55
CA ARG A 193 11.20 48.65 -16.61
C ARG A 193 10.27 49.04 -15.47
N GLY A 194 10.53 50.22 -14.91
CA GLY A 194 10.05 50.62 -13.60
C GLY A 194 8.83 51.53 -13.57
N SER A 195 8.59 51.98 -12.33
CA SER A 195 7.71 53.06 -11.88
C SER A 195 6.22 52.72 -11.80
N ALA A 196 5.43 53.17 -10.83
CA ALA A 196 5.54 53.68 -9.45
C ALA A 196 4.09 53.99 -9.04
N ASP A 197 3.78 53.84 -7.74
CA ASP A 197 2.57 54.33 -7.02
C ASP A 197 1.24 53.62 -7.39
N ASP A 198 0.23 53.41 -6.54
CA ASP A 198 -0.06 53.45 -5.11
C ASP A 198 -1.50 52.85 -5.00
N GLU A 199 -1.93 52.46 -3.80
CA GLU A 199 -3.30 52.09 -3.39
C GLU A 199 -3.83 50.65 -3.67
N SER A 200 -3.92 49.89 -2.57
CA SER A 200 -5.01 48.92 -2.32
C SER A 200 -6.28 49.69 -1.90
N PRO A 201 -7.53 49.26 -2.21
CA PRO A 201 -8.09 48.09 -1.52
C PRO A 201 -9.20 47.26 -2.24
N THR A 202 -9.35 46.02 -1.77
CA THR A 202 -10.58 45.17 -1.66
C THR A 202 -11.20 44.47 -2.89
N THR A 203 -11.40 43.16 -2.70
CA THR A 203 -12.48 42.26 -3.20
C THR A 203 -12.64 42.00 -4.71
N GLY A 204 -12.62 40.72 -5.06
CA GLY A 204 -13.17 40.21 -6.33
C GLY A 204 -12.73 38.79 -6.60
N ALA A 205 -13.52 37.82 -6.14
CA ALA A 205 -13.46 36.45 -6.66
C ALA A 205 -13.74 36.50 -8.17
N ALA A 206 -12.83 35.95 -8.97
CA ALA A 206 -13.06 35.67 -10.38
C ALA A 206 -13.12 34.15 -10.53
N GLY A 207 -14.35 33.63 -10.59
CA GLY A 207 -14.62 32.28 -11.03
C GLY A 207 -14.41 32.18 -12.54
N VAL A 208 -13.97 31.01 -12.99
CA VAL A 208 -14.01 30.63 -14.40
C VAL A 208 -15.39 30.01 -14.62
N ASP A 209 -16.24 30.70 -15.39
CA ASP A 209 -17.56 30.23 -15.80
C ASP A 209 -17.38 29.07 -16.80
N VAL A 210 -17.72 27.85 -16.40
CA VAL A 210 -17.81 26.69 -17.31
C VAL A 210 -19.28 26.58 -17.75
N ASP A 211 -19.61 27.24 -18.85
CA ASP A 211 -20.96 27.30 -19.44
C ASP A 211 -21.26 25.99 -20.24
N LEU A 212 -21.19 24.84 -19.56
CA LEU A 212 -21.66 23.55 -20.07
C LEU A 212 -22.84 23.07 -19.23
N GLU A 213 -23.92 22.62 -19.87
CA GLU A 213 -25.07 22.03 -19.18
C GLU A 213 -24.62 20.78 -18.41
N ASP A 214 -25.01 20.66 -17.14
CA ASP A 214 -24.58 19.65 -16.17
C ASP A 214 -24.58 18.20 -16.71
N ASP A 215 -25.52 17.88 -17.60
CA ASP A 215 -25.65 16.54 -18.21
C ASP A 215 -24.50 16.23 -19.19
N ASP A 216 -24.05 17.20 -19.99
CA ASP A 216 -22.94 17.03 -20.95
C ASP A 216 -21.60 16.89 -20.21
N LEU A 217 -21.47 17.57 -19.07
CA LEU A 217 -20.30 17.54 -18.19
C LEU A 217 -20.22 16.18 -17.46
N LEU A 218 -21.34 15.61 -17.06
CA LEU A 218 -21.42 14.24 -16.51
C LEU A 218 -21.10 13.18 -17.56
N GLU A 219 -21.55 13.33 -18.80
CA GLU A 219 -21.23 12.40 -19.88
C GLU A 219 -19.74 12.42 -20.23
N LYS A 220 -19.11 13.61 -20.27
CA LYS A 220 -17.66 13.75 -20.45
C LYS A 220 -16.87 13.19 -19.27
N ALA A 221 -17.33 13.43 -18.04
CA ALA A 221 -16.69 12.90 -16.83
C ALA A 221 -16.71 11.35 -16.77
N ARG A 222 -17.78 10.73 -17.27
CA ARG A 222 -17.90 9.26 -17.36
C ARG A 222 -17.06 8.64 -18.47
N ASN A 223 -16.83 9.35 -19.57
CA ASN A 223 -16.06 8.83 -20.71
C ASN A 223 -14.55 9.16 -20.62
N ALA A 224 -14.11 9.93 -19.64
CA ALA A 224 -12.70 10.25 -19.42
C ALA A 224 -11.90 9.06 -18.89
N SER A 225 -10.57 9.17 -18.90
CA SER A 225 -9.63 8.15 -18.41
C SER A 225 -9.85 7.73 -16.94
N ASN A 226 -10.52 8.58 -16.15
CA ASN A 226 -10.92 8.33 -14.76
C ASN A 226 -12.41 8.01 -14.60
N GLY A 227 -13.11 7.73 -15.71
CA GLY A 227 -14.56 7.60 -15.80
C GLY A 227 -15.14 6.45 -14.97
N GLU A 228 -14.46 5.31 -14.89
CA GLU A 228 -14.89 4.17 -14.08
C GLU A 228 -14.86 4.50 -12.56
N LYS A 229 -13.87 5.29 -12.13
CA LYS A 229 -13.79 5.79 -10.75
C LYS A 229 -14.87 6.84 -10.47
N PHE A 230 -15.14 7.72 -11.42
CA PHE A 230 -16.20 8.71 -11.35
C PHE A 230 -17.58 8.05 -11.27
N GLU A 231 -17.89 7.11 -12.16
CA GLU A 231 -19.16 6.40 -12.22
C GLU A 231 -19.42 5.58 -10.94
N ARG A 232 -18.38 4.93 -10.42
CA ARG A 232 -18.48 4.17 -9.15
C ARG A 232 -18.85 5.07 -7.97
N LEU A 233 -18.16 6.20 -7.82
CA LEU A 233 -18.45 7.17 -6.76
C LEU A 233 -19.80 7.87 -6.97
N TRP A 234 -20.14 8.22 -8.22
CA TRP A 234 -21.41 8.84 -8.60
C TRP A 234 -22.61 7.96 -8.23
N ASN A 235 -22.48 6.63 -8.37
CA ASN A 235 -23.51 5.66 -8.00
C ASN A 235 -23.56 5.32 -6.49
N GLY A 236 -22.74 5.99 -5.65
CA GLY A 236 -22.72 5.76 -4.21
C GLY A 236 -21.89 4.57 -3.75
N ASN A 237 -21.05 3.98 -4.61
CA ASN A 237 -20.21 2.85 -4.26
C ASN A 237 -18.88 3.32 -3.65
N THR A 238 -18.77 3.15 -2.33
CA THR A 238 -17.63 3.59 -1.50
C THR A 238 -16.54 2.53 -1.29
N VAL A 239 -16.62 1.39 -2.00
CA VAL A 239 -15.61 0.31 -1.91
C VAL A 239 -14.22 0.86 -2.29
N GLY A 240 -13.23 0.62 -1.43
CA GLY A 240 -11.85 1.11 -1.61
C GLY A 240 -11.54 2.46 -0.96
N TYR A 241 -12.47 3.01 -0.17
CA TYR A 241 -12.23 4.16 0.71
C TYR A 241 -12.44 3.77 2.17
N ASP A 242 -11.57 4.24 3.07
CA ASP A 242 -11.57 3.86 4.49
C ASP A 242 -12.76 4.49 5.24
N SER A 243 -13.34 5.55 4.67
CA SER A 243 -14.59 6.11 5.16
C SER A 243 -15.45 6.71 4.04
N GLN A 244 -16.77 6.74 4.26
CA GLN A 244 -17.68 7.44 3.34
C GLN A 244 -17.34 8.93 3.21
N SER A 245 -16.79 9.55 4.25
CA SER A 245 -16.35 10.96 4.22
C SER A 245 -15.14 11.18 3.29
N GLU A 246 -14.35 10.14 3.07
CA GLU A 246 -13.22 10.14 2.14
C GLU A 246 -13.71 9.93 0.69
N ALA A 247 -14.71 9.07 0.51
CA ALA A 247 -15.40 8.93 -0.77
C ALA A 247 -16.14 10.22 -1.18
N ASP A 248 -16.80 10.90 -0.22
CA ASP A 248 -17.43 12.22 -0.40
C ASP A 248 -16.39 13.24 -0.92
N MET A 249 -15.21 13.27 -0.30
CA MET A 249 -14.11 14.15 -0.71
C MET A 249 -13.57 13.79 -2.10
N ALA A 250 -13.39 12.51 -2.39
CA ALA A 250 -12.89 12.04 -3.69
C ALA A 250 -13.86 12.40 -4.82
N LEU A 251 -15.17 12.30 -4.60
CA LEU A 251 -16.17 12.74 -5.57
C LEU A 251 -16.16 14.26 -5.71
N CYS A 252 -16.04 15.02 -4.62
CA CYS A 252 -15.94 16.48 -4.69
C CYS A 252 -14.68 16.98 -5.41
N CYS A 253 -13.53 16.32 -5.30
CA CYS A 253 -12.34 16.70 -6.08
C CYS A 253 -12.54 16.44 -7.58
N LEU A 254 -13.21 15.34 -7.95
CA LEU A 254 -13.55 15.08 -9.34
C LEU A 254 -14.54 16.13 -9.87
N LEU A 255 -15.58 16.46 -9.10
CA LEU A 255 -16.53 17.51 -9.47
C LEU A 255 -15.86 18.88 -9.57
N ALA A 256 -14.95 19.22 -8.65
CA ALA A 256 -14.20 20.47 -8.68
C ALA A 256 -13.40 20.63 -9.99
N PHE A 257 -12.77 19.55 -10.47
CA PHE A 257 -12.07 19.54 -11.75
C PHE A 257 -13.05 19.85 -12.90
N TRP A 258 -14.17 19.13 -12.98
CA TRP A 258 -15.08 19.24 -14.12
C TRP A 258 -15.89 20.54 -14.15
N THR A 259 -16.27 21.10 -12.99
CA THR A 259 -17.08 22.32 -12.88
C THR A 259 -16.27 23.61 -12.78
N GLY A 260 -14.95 23.56 -13.01
CA GLY A 260 -14.10 24.74 -12.86
C GLY A 260 -14.07 25.32 -11.44
N GLY A 261 -14.42 24.51 -10.43
CA GLY A 261 -14.54 24.96 -9.04
C GLY A 261 -15.79 25.79 -8.74
N ASP A 262 -16.82 25.80 -9.59
CA ASP A 262 -18.10 26.42 -9.23
C ASP A 262 -18.77 25.66 -8.08
N ARG A 263 -18.76 26.28 -6.90
CA ARG A 263 -19.37 25.76 -5.67
C ARG A 263 -20.84 25.39 -5.84
N THR A 264 -21.59 26.18 -6.59
CA THR A 264 -23.04 26.01 -6.76
C THR A 264 -23.33 24.79 -7.63
N GLN A 265 -22.56 24.65 -8.71
CA GLN A 265 -22.67 23.52 -9.63
C GLN A 265 -22.20 22.21 -8.96
N MET A 266 -21.08 22.26 -8.22
CA MET A 266 -20.61 21.12 -7.42
C MET A 266 -21.64 20.66 -6.39
N GLU A 267 -22.31 21.59 -5.71
CA GLU A 267 -23.35 21.25 -4.73
C GLU A 267 -24.56 20.59 -5.40
N GLN A 268 -25.02 21.13 -6.53
CA GLN A 268 -26.14 20.56 -7.28
C GLN A 268 -25.84 19.16 -7.82
N LEU A 269 -24.63 18.94 -8.34
CA LEU A 269 -24.17 17.64 -8.83
C LEU A 269 -23.99 16.64 -7.68
N PHE A 270 -23.40 17.04 -6.55
CA PHE A 270 -23.23 16.15 -5.41
C PHE A 270 -24.57 15.68 -4.84
N ARG A 271 -25.59 16.56 -4.79
CA ARG A 271 -26.95 16.21 -4.34
C ARG A 271 -27.66 15.22 -5.27
N GLN A 272 -27.24 15.12 -6.53
CA GLN A 272 -27.74 14.15 -7.51
C GLN A 272 -26.98 12.80 -7.46
N SER A 273 -25.86 12.74 -6.73
CA SER A 273 -25.07 11.51 -6.57
C SER A 273 -25.69 10.56 -5.54
N GLY A 274 -25.32 9.28 -5.63
CA GLY A 274 -25.68 8.25 -4.66
C GLY A 274 -25.00 8.37 -3.30
N LEU A 275 -24.10 9.34 -3.11
CA LEU A 275 -23.40 9.61 -1.83
C LEU A 275 -24.14 10.62 -0.94
N MET A 276 -25.20 11.27 -1.44
CA MET A 276 -25.94 12.28 -0.69
C MET A 276 -26.59 11.71 0.58
N ARG A 277 -26.44 12.43 1.71
CA ARG A 277 -26.94 12.02 3.04
C ARG A 277 -27.28 13.22 3.92
N GLU A 278 -28.04 12.99 5.00
CA GLU A 278 -28.46 14.03 5.96
C GLU A 278 -27.26 14.80 6.56
N LYS A 279 -26.14 14.10 6.80
CA LYS A 279 -24.88 14.70 7.27
C LYS A 279 -24.34 15.81 6.36
N TRP A 280 -24.67 15.81 5.07
CA TRP A 280 -24.22 16.84 4.14
C TRP A 280 -24.69 18.24 4.54
N ASP A 281 -25.91 18.32 5.07
CA ASP A 281 -26.56 19.58 5.49
C ASP A 281 -26.39 19.86 7.00
N GLU A 282 -25.68 18.99 7.74
CA GLU A 282 -25.41 19.18 9.16
C GLU A 282 -24.32 20.23 9.40
N VAL A 283 -24.56 21.12 10.36
CA VAL A 283 -23.57 22.09 10.83
C VAL A 283 -22.53 21.37 11.69
N HIS A 284 -21.32 21.25 11.16
CA HIS A 284 -20.25 20.46 11.76
C HIS A 284 -19.08 21.31 12.29
N TYR A 285 -19.07 22.61 12.00
CA TYR A 285 -17.96 23.50 12.30
C TYR A 285 -18.39 24.66 13.18
N ALA A 286 -17.46 25.15 14.01
CA ALA A 286 -17.70 26.21 14.98
C ALA A 286 -17.99 27.59 14.33
N ASP A 287 -17.72 27.73 13.03
CA ASP A 287 -18.06 28.88 12.20
C ASP A 287 -19.50 28.85 11.65
N GLY A 288 -20.23 27.75 11.90
CA GLY A 288 -21.61 27.56 11.43
C GLY A 288 -21.73 26.93 10.05
N SER A 289 -20.61 26.57 9.40
CA SER A 289 -20.62 25.92 8.09
C SER A 289 -21.06 24.46 8.16
N THR A 290 -21.72 24.01 7.09
CA THR A 290 -22.13 22.61 6.95
C THR A 290 -20.95 21.73 6.56
N TYR A 291 -21.09 20.42 6.79
CA TYR A 291 -20.08 19.46 6.34
C TYR A 291 -19.91 19.46 4.81
N GLY A 292 -21.00 19.60 4.06
CA GLY A 292 -20.95 19.71 2.60
C GLY A 292 -20.20 20.96 2.13
N GLU A 293 -20.49 22.13 2.72
CA GLU A 293 -19.81 23.38 2.41
C GLU A 293 -18.29 23.28 2.61
N LYS A 294 -17.85 22.76 3.76
CA LYS A 294 -16.41 22.59 4.02
C LYS A 294 -15.76 21.52 3.15
N THR A 295 -16.51 20.52 2.73
CA THR A 295 -16.00 19.47 1.82
C THR A 295 -15.79 20.04 0.41
N ILE A 296 -16.71 20.86 -0.09
CA ILE A 296 -16.57 21.58 -1.36
C ILE A 296 -15.42 22.60 -1.29
N GLU A 297 -15.34 23.39 -0.21
CA GLU A 297 -14.24 24.36 -0.02
C GLU A 297 -12.88 23.69 -0.03
N ARG A 298 -12.75 22.55 0.65
CA ARG A 298 -11.52 21.77 0.67
C ARG A 298 -11.22 21.14 -0.68
N ALA A 299 -12.22 20.63 -1.38
CA ALA A 299 -12.03 20.05 -2.71
C ALA A 299 -11.53 21.10 -3.71
N ILE A 300 -12.11 22.30 -3.72
CA ILE A 300 -11.65 23.42 -4.58
C ILE A 300 -10.23 23.84 -4.18
N ALA A 301 -9.92 23.92 -2.88
CA ALA A 301 -8.58 24.28 -2.43
C ALA A 301 -7.52 23.19 -2.71
N THR A 302 -7.95 21.93 -2.87
CA THR A 302 -7.08 20.77 -3.12
C THR A 302 -6.91 20.50 -4.62
N THR A 303 -7.81 21.00 -5.47
CA THR A 303 -7.83 20.76 -6.91
C THR A 303 -7.20 21.96 -7.63
N SER A 304 -6.03 21.75 -8.23
CA SER A 304 -5.23 22.79 -8.91
C SER A 304 -5.45 22.86 -10.42
N GLU A 305 -6.11 21.86 -11.01
CA GLU A 305 -6.43 21.78 -12.43
C GLU A 305 -7.96 21.83 -12.63
N PHE A 306 -8.42 22.61 -13.60
CA PHE A 306 -9.83 22.82 -13.91
C PHE A 306 -10.08 22.52 -15.39
N TYR A 307 -11.22 21.90 -15.70
CA TYR A 307 -11.62 21.62 -17.06
C TYR A 307 -11.94 22.93 -17.80
N ASP A 308 -11.15 23.21 -18.85
CA ASP A 308 -11.35 24.35 -19.75
C ASP A 308 -12.02 23.86 -21.05
N PRO A 309 -13.28 24.24 -21.34
CA PRO A 309 -13.98 23.82 -22.55
C PRO A 309 -13.37 24.41 -23.84
N ASP A 310 -12.56 25.47 -23.78
CA ASP A 310 -11.92 26.09 -24.96
C ASP A 310 -10.62 25.38 -25.38
N ALA A 311 -10.15 24.39 -24.60
CA ALA A 311 -8.95 23.60 -24.91
C ALA A 311 -9.21 22.38 -25.83
N GLY A 312 -10.43 22.22 -26.37
CA GLY A 312 -10.83 20.98 -27.05
C GLY A 312 -11.65 21.17 -28.32
N ASP A 313 -10.98 21.45 -29.44
CA ASP A 313 -11.38 20.93 -30.76
C ASP A 313 -10.15 20.84 -31.69
N ASP A 314 -9.26 19.86 -31.48
CA ASP A 314 -8.24 19.51 -32.48
C ASP A 314 -7.56 18.14 -32.20
N THR A 315 -8.35 17.12 -31.87
CA THR A 315 -7.86 15.72 -31.88
C THR A 315 -8.78 14.80 -32.69
N ALA A 316 -8.89 15.09 -33.99
CA ALA A 316 -9.32 14.12 -34.99
C ALA A 316 -8.52 14.30 -36.29
N ASP A 317 -7.74 13.27 -36.63
CA ASP A 317 -7.28 12.86 -37.96
C ASP A 317 -6.46 13.81 -38.87
N ASP A 318 -5.17 13.45 -38.97
CA ASP A 318 -4.49 12.98 -40.20
C ASP A 318 -3.83 13.96 -41.22
N ILE A 319 -2.57 13.60 -41.52
CA ILE A 319 -1.63 13.85 -42.65
C ILE A 319 -1.30 15.25 -43.25
N SER A 320 0.02 15.45 -43.35
CA SER A 320 0.80 15.86 -44.54
C SER A 320 1.16 17.34 -44.76
N ALA A 321 2.43 17.63 -44.40
CA ALA A 321 3.49 18.27 -45.20
C ALA A 321 3.35 19.75 -45.63
N THR A 322 4.28 20.59 -45.12
CA THR A 322 5.26 21.32 -45.97
C THR A 322 6.48 21.83 -45.15
N SER A 323 7.64 21.22 -45.41
CA SER A 323 8.94 21.86 -45.74
C SER A 323 9.70 22.78 -44.73
N SER A 324 10.51 22.15 -43.85
CA SER A 324 11.98 22.29 -43.57
C SER A 324 12.69 23.66 -43.34
N PRO A 325 13.94 23.71 -42.78
CA PRO A 325 14.75 22.71 -42.03
C PRO A 325 15.15 23.29 -40.62
N ASP A 326 15.87 22.68 -39.67
CA ASP A 326 16.87 21.63 -39.51
C ASP A 326 16.94 21.34 -37.98
N VAL A 327 17.52 20.23 -37.52
CA VAL A 327 17.72 19.75 -36.12
C VAL A 327 16.49 19.21 -35.34
N GLY A 328 16.07 17.96 -35.60
CA GLY A 328 15.12 17.28 -34.70
C GLY A 328 14.66 15.85 -35.07
N ALA A 329 14.98 15.36 -36.27
CA ALA A 329 14.40 14.09 -36.77
C ALA A 329 14.97 12.82 -36.11
N ALA A 330 16.21 12.84 -35.62
CA ALA A 330 16.86 11.64 -35.09
C ALA A 330 16.30 11.16 -33.74
N ASP A 331 15.71 12.07 -32.95
CA ASP A 331 15.27 11.77 -31.58
C ASP A 331 13.84 11.20 -31.53
N SER A 332 12.99 11.62 -32.47
CA SER A 332 11.61 11.15 -32.59
C SER A 332 11.51 9.72 -33.18
N GLU A 333 12.37 9.37 -34.14
CA GLU A 333 12.45 7.99 -34.66
C GLU A 333 13.03 7.03 -33.63
N ARG A 334 14.04 7.47 -32.86
CA ARG A 334 14.64 6.66 -31.79
C ARG A 334 13.64 6.40 -30.66
N SER A 335 12.84 7.40 -30.30
CA SER A 335 11.79 7.28 -29.28
C SER A 335 10.65 6.35 -29.72
N ARG A 336 10.24 6.41 -31.00
CA ARG A 336 9.22 5.47 -31.55
C ARG A 336 9.74 4.05 -31.67
N ALA A 337 11.00 3.86 -32.07
CA ALA A 337 11.62 2.54 -32.12
C ALA A 337 11.75 1.93 -30.72
N TYR A 338 12.15 2.74 -29.73
CA TYR A 338 12.23 2.34 -28.33
C TYR A 338 10.87 1.93 -27.75
N LEU A 339 9.82 2.72 -28.00
CA LEU A 339 8.47 2.38 -27.54
C LEU A 339 7.92 1.12 -28.20
N ALA A 340 8.20 0.91 -29.49
CA ALA A 340 7.79 -0.30 -30.19
C ALA A 340 8.51 -1.56 -29.66
N GLU A 341 9.82 -1.45 -29.38
CA GLU A 341 10.61 -2.54 -28.79
C GLU A 341 10.15 -2.86 -27.36
N LYS A 342 9.90 -1.85 -26.53
CA LYS A 342 9.39 -2.03 -25.17
C LYS A 342 8.00 -2.66 -25.16
N ASN A 343 7.10 -2.22 -26.05
CA ASN A 343 5.77 -2.81 -26.17
C ASN A 343 5.82 -4.27 -26.65
N GLN A 344 6.77 -4.62 -27.52
CA GLN A 344 6.96 -6.01 -27.93
C GLN A 344 7.45 -6.88 -26.77
N ILE A 345 8.43 -6.41 -26.00
CA ILE A 345 8.95 -7.13 -24.82
C ILE A 345 7.84 -7.33 -23.77
N LEU A 346 7.03 -6.30 -23.53
CA LEU A 346 5.88 -6.40 -22.63
C LEU A 346 4.86 -7.42 -23.13
N SER A 347 4.57 -7.43 -24.44
CA SER A 347 3.66 -8.42 -25.02
C SER A 347 4.20 -9.85 -24.87
N ASP A 348 5.49 -10.07 -25.14
CA ASP A 348 6.13 -11.38 -25.00
C ASP A 348 6.11 -11.86 -23.53
N ARG A 349 6.26 -10.94 -22.57
CA ARG A 349 6.19 -11.24 -21.14
C ARG A 349 4.77 -11.57 -20.68
N VAL A 350 3.75 -10.88 -21.22
CA VAL A 350 2.35 -11.22 -20.98
C VAL A 350 2.07 -12.66 -21.46
N ASP A 351 2.52 -13.01 -22.66
CA ASP A 351 2.33 -14.37 -23.21
C ASP A 351 3.01 -15.44 -22.34
N GLU A 352 4.21 -15.17 -21.81
CA GLU A 352 4.93 -16.06 -20.90
C GLU A 352 4.21 -16.23 -19.55
N LEU A 353 3.69 -15.14 -19.00
CA LEU A 353 2.94 -15.15 -17.75
C LEU A 353 1.61 -15.90 -17.90
N GLU A 354 0.90 -15.72 -19.02
CA GLU A 354 -0.31 -16.47 -19.33
C GLU A 354 -0.03 -17.99 -19.45
N ALA A 355 1.08 -18.37 -20.08
CA ALA A 355 1.50 -19.78 -20.17
C ALA A 355 1.82 -20.36 -18.78
N THR A 356 2.52 -19.60 -17.94
CA THR A 356 2.87 -20.01 -16.57
C THR A 356 1.64 -20.13 -15.68
N LEU A 357 0.69 -19.21 -15.81
CA LEU A 357 -0.60 -19.26 -15.11
C LEU A 357 -1.35 -20.53 -15.51
N THR A 358 -1.39 -20.84 -16.81
CA THR A 358 -2.05 -22.06 -17.31
C THR A 358 -1.41 -23.32 -16.72
N GLU A 359 -0.08 -23.42 -16.71
CA GLU A 359 0.64 -24.56 -16.10
C GLU A 359 0.34 -24.69 -14.60
N LYS A 360 0.34 -23.57 -13.86
CA LYS A 360 0.02 -23.57 -12.43
C LYS A 360 -1.42 -23.98 -12.17
N THR A 361 -2.38 -23.52 -12.97
CA THR A 361 -3.78 -23.93 -12.87
C THR A 361 -3.93 -25.44 -13.09
N GLU A 362 -3.30 -26.00 -14.14
CA GLU A 362 -3.31 -27.45 -14.37
C GLU A 362 -2.66 -28.22 -13.21
N ARG A 363 -1.61 -27.67 -12.61
CA ARG A 363 -0.95 -28.27 -11.44
C ARG A 363 -1.84 -28.27 -10.21
N ILE A 364 -2.58 -27.18 -9.99
CA ILE A 364 -3.55 -27.07 -8.89
C ILE A 364 -4.64 -28.13 -9.08
N ASP A 365 -5.25 -28.22 -10.26
CA ASP A 365 -6.30 -29.20 -10.55
C ASP A 365 -5.81 -30.64 -10.32
N ALA A 366 -4.57 -30.95 -10.72
CA ALA A 366 -3.96 -32.26 -10.48
C ALA A 366 -3.74 -32.55 -8.98
N LEU A 367 -3.32 -31.56 -8.20
CA LEU A 367 -3.14 -31.70 -6.76
C LEU A 367 -4.47 -31.84 -6.03
N GLU A 368 -5.50 -31.09 -6.43
CA GLU A 368 -6.85 -31.22 -5.89
C GLU A 368 -7.43 -32.61 -6.14
N ALA A 369 -7.24 -33.16 -7.35
CA ALA A 369 -7.63 -34.53 -7.67
C ALA A 369 -6.91 -35.57 -6.79
N GLU A 370 -5.62 -35.38 -6.53
CA GLU A 370 -4.84 -36.28 -5.68
C GLU A 370 -5.24 -36.17 -4.19
N VAL A 371 -5.48 -34.95 -3.69
CA VAL A 371 -6.00 -34.73 -2.34
C VAL A 371 -7.36 -35.42 -2.18
N LYS A 372 -8.24 -35.30 -3.18
CA LYS A 372 -9.53 -36.00 -3.17
C LYS A 372 -9.34 -37.51 -3.14
N ARG A 373 -8.43 -38.06 -3.97
CA ARG A 373 -8.13 -39.50 -4.01
C ARG A 373 -7.65 -40.01 -2.66
N LEU A 374 -6.70 -39.32 -2.03
CA LEU A 374 -6.16 -39.68 -0.72
C LEU A 374 -7.22 -39.58 0.38
N THR A 375 -8.10 -38.59 0.30
CA THR A 375 -9.22 -38.44 1.23
C THR A 375 -10.21 -39.60 1.11
N ASP A 376 -10.56 -39.99 -0.13
CA ASP A 376 -11.43 -41.14 -0.39
C ASP A 376 -10.77 -42.45 0.11
N GLU A 377 -9.46 -42.63 -0.09
CA GLU A 377 -8.69 -43.79 0.38
C GLU A 377 -8.67 -43.89 1.93
N LEU A 378 -8.45 -42.76 2.61
CA LEU A 378 -8.50 -42.69 4.07
C LEU A 378 -9.91 -42.98 4.62
N ALA A 379 -10.95 -42.51 3.94
CA ALA A 379 -12.33 -42.80 4.33
C ALA A 379 -12.65 -44.30 4.22
N THR A 380 -12.21 -44.97 3.15
CA THR A 380 -12.36 -46.43 3.02
C THR A 380 -11.59 -47.20 4.08
N ARG A 381 -10.37 -46.77 4.40
CA ARG A 381 -9.55 -47.42 5.45
C ARG A 381 -10.16 -47.26 6.84
N GLY A 382 -10.73 -46.10 7.15
CA GLY A 382 -11.45 -45.87 8.40
C GLY A 382 -12.68 -46.77 8.55
N GLN A 383 -13.42 -47.01 7.46
CA GLN A 383 -14.58 -47.92 7.45
C GLN A 383 -14.18 -49.39 7.63
N GLU A 384 -13.05 -49.81 7.05
CA GLU A 384 -12.51 -51.17 7.25
C GLU A 384 -12.03 -51.40 8.70
N GLU A 385 -11.44 -50.38 9.33
CA GLU A 385 -11.01 -50.42 10.74
C GLU A 385 -12.22 -50.44 11.71
N GLU A 386 -13.31 -49.71 11.41
CA GLU A 386 -14.58 -49.79 12.17
C GLU A 386 -15.24 -51.18 12.05
N CYS A 387 -15.29 -51.77 10.85
CA CYS A 387 -15.84 -53.11 10.65
C CYS A 387 -15.04 -54.21 11.37
N GLN A 388 -13.71 -54.05 11.49
CA GLN A 388 -12.86 -54.98 12.25
C GLN A 388 -13.00 -54.79 13.77
N GLY A 389 -13.26 -53.57 14.24
CA GLY A 389 -13.57 -53.27 15.65
C GLY A 389 -14.89 -53.89 16.12
N GLU A 390 -15.94 -53.84 15.30
CA GLU A 390 -17.25 -54.44 15.61
C GLU A 390 -17.22 -55.99 15.61
N HIS A 391 -16.39 -56.62 14.78
CA HIS A 391 -16.17 -58.07 14.81
C HIS A 391 -15.35 -58.56 16.02
N ALA A 392 -14.42 -57.74 16.54
CA ALA A 392 -13.70 -58.04 17.77
C ALA A 392 -14.59 -57.91 19.03
N ALA A 393 -15.52 -56.95 19.04
CA ALA A 393 -16.49 -56.79 20.14
C ALA A 393 -17.51 -57.95 20.19
N THR A 394 -17.99 -58.43 19.05
CA THR A 394 -18.97 -59.54 19.00
C THR A 394 -18.36 -60.93 19.26
N THR A 395 -17.06 -61.11 19.09
CA THR A 395 -16.37 -62.37 19.47
C THR A 395 -16.01 -62.45 20.96
N SER A 396 -15.96 -61.32 21.66
CA SER A 396 -15.70 -61.27 23.11
C SER A 396 -16.93 -61.60 23.98
N GLU A 397 -18.16 -61.45 23.48
CA GLU A 397 -19.37 -61.70 24.26
C GLU A 397 -19.88 -63.15 24.22
N ASN A 398 -19.29 -64.01 23.38
CA ASN A 398 -19.75 -65.40 23.23
C ASN A 398 -18.84 -66.48 23.84
N SER A 399 -17.89 -66.09 24.71
CA SER A 399 -16.98 -67.04 25.39
C SER A 399 -17.09 -67.03 26.93
N SER A 400 -18.14 -66.44 27.50
CA SER A 400 -18.31 -66.32 28.96
C SER A 400 -19.34 -67.27 29.61
N GLU A 401 -19.94 -68.21 28.87
CA GLU A 401 -20.85 -69.21 29.45
C GLU A 401 -20.39 -70.64 29.19
N SER A 402 -19.26 -71.05 29.77
CA SER A 402 -19.05 -72.40 30.27
C SER A 402 -17.70 -72.48 31.00
N GLU A 403 -17.69 -73.20 32.13
CA GLU A 403 -16.52 -73.52 32.96
C GLU A 403 -16.15 -72.51 34.08
N SER A 404 -17.11 -72.27 34.98
CA SER A 404 -16.77 -71.96 36.38
C SER A 404 -17.63 -72.77 37.35
N SER A 405 -17.45 -74.09 37.30
CA SER A 405 -17.85 -74.99 38.39
C SER A 405 -16.69 -75.92 38.71
N SER A 406 -16.22 -75.83 39.95
CA SER A 406 -15.16 -76.65 40.56
C SER A 406 -13.76 -76.07 40.41
N LEU A 407 -13.29 -75.37 41.45
CA LEU A 407 -12.00 -75.58 42.13
C LEU A 407 -11.63 -74.34 42.94
N LEU A 408 -12.27 -74.09 44.09
CA LEU A 408 -11.65 -73.40 45.24
C LEU A 408 -12.56 -73.47 46.47
N GLY A 409 -12.65 -74.67 47.03
CA GLY A 409 -13.35 -74.93 48.29
C GLY A 409 -12.73 -76.12 48.99
N ARG A 410 -11.50 -75.97 49.52
CA ARG A 410 -10.94 -76.74 50.64
C ARG A 410 -9.46 -76.37 50.89
N LEU A 411 -9.25 -75.29 51.63
CA LEU A 411 -8.07 -75.10 52.47
C LEU A 411 -8.59 -74.85 53.88
N PHE A 412 -8.84 -75.92 54.63
CA PHE A 412 -8.72 -76.03 56.09
C PHE A 412 -9.20 -77.43 56.52
N GLY A 413 -8.27 -78.27 56.98
CA GLY A 413 -8.54 -79.62 57.46
C GLY A 413 -7.24 -80.39 57.65
N GLY A 414 -6.52 -80.10 58.74
CA GLY A 414 -5.19 -80.64 59.02
C GLY A 414 -5.16 -82.14 59.37
N ARG A 415 -3.94 -82.68 59.47
CA ARG A 415 -3.64 -83.76 60.41
C ARG A 415 -2.13 -83.95 60.64
N SER A 416 -1.85 -84.22 61.90
CA SER A 416 -0.61 -84.60 62.57
C SER A 416 0.26 -85.63 61.87
N LYS A 417 1.59 -85.54 62.06
CA LYS A 417 2.31 -86.33 63.07
C LYS A 417 3.69 -85.76 63.34
#